data_AF-A0A419EJI5-F1
#
_entry.id   AF-A0A419EJI5-F1
#
_cell.length_a   1.000
_cell.length_b   1.000
_cell.length_c   1.000
_cell.angle_alpha   90.00
_cell.angle_beta   90.00
_cell.angle_gamma   90.00
#
_symmetry.space_group_name_H-M   'P 1'
#
loop_
_entity.id
_entity.type
_entity.pdbx_description
1 polymer ?
#
loop_
_entity_poly.entity_id
_entity_poly.type
_entity_poly.pdbx_seq_one_letter_code
_entity_poly.pdbx_strand_id
1 'polypeptide(L)'
;MKKPNWTWIGIMFGVSLFLGYVIFAAAVGAFLPAINTVSKPLVCRGEFEIETTRYSYKPGQFGWQHNVYCDGKDITLPSILVTGMFFSLLCFAVILIRFPGFIFHPENFGELAHDLKSAKKSGGKSSLERMAELKEMRDKNLISDAEYERTKDEIMKEL
;
A
#
# COMPACT_ATOMS: atom_id res chain seq x y z
N MET A 1 23.89 0.42 22.71
CA MET A 1 22.42 0.51 22.68
C MET A 1 22.01 1.58 21.68
N LYS A 2 21.50 1.20 20.51
CA LYS A 2 21.10 2.13 19.44
C LYS A 2 19.76 2.77 19.86
N LYS A 3 19.68 4.11 19.89
CA LYS A 3 18.48 4.81 20.34
C LYS A 3 17.37 4.66 19.27
N PRO A 4 16.13 4.30 19.64
CA PRO A 4 15.03 4.23 18.70
C PRO A 4 14.70 5.63 18.17
N ASN A 5 14.55 5.75 16.86
CA ASN A 5 14.18 7.01 16.22
C ASN A 5 12.65 7.16 16.28
N TRP A 6 12.18 7.88 17.31
CA TRP A 6 10.75 8.04 17.63
C TRP A 6 9.92 8.58 16.46
N THR A 7 10.50 9.44 15.63
CA THR A 7 9.83 10.01 14.45
C THR A 7 9.45 8.93 13.43
N TRP A 8 10.32 7.93 13.23
CA TRP A 8 10.07 6.82 12.30
C TRP A 8 9.01 5.86 12.82
N ILE A 9 8.99 5.63 14.13
CA ILE A 9 7.95 4.83 14.78
C ILE A 9 6.59 5.51 14.60
N GLY A 10 6.51 6.82 14.75
CA GLY A 10 5.28 7.59 14.51
C GLY A 10 4.77 7.47 13.07
N ILE A 11 5.67 7.58 12.08
CA ILE A 11 5.30 7.43 10.66
C ILE A 11 4.80 6.01 10.35
N MET A 12 5.52 5.00 10.82
CA MET A 12 5.12 3.59 10.66
C MET A 12 3.79 3.29 11.33
N PHE A 13 3.59 3.81 12.54
CA PHE A 13 2.33 3.67 13.25
C PHE A 13 1.18 4.29 12.44
N GLY A 14 1.32 5.53 11.97
CA GLY A 14 0.28 6.20 11.17
C GLY A 14 -0.05 5.45 9.87
N VAL A 15 0.96 5.01 9.12
CA VAL A 15 0.80 4.26 7.87
C VAL A 15 0.15 2.89 8.13
N SER A 16 0.60 2.17 9.15
CA SER A 16 0.03 0.87 9.53
C SER A 16 -1.40 0.99 10.03
N LEU A 17 -1.74 2.07 10.75
CA LEU A 17 -3.08 2.32 11.26
C LEU A 17 -4.03 2.54 10.10
N PHE A 18 -3.62 3.36 9.13
CA PHE A 18 -4.41 3.63 7.94
C PHE A 18 -4.58 2.40 7.05
N LEU A 19 -3.50 1.71 6.70
CA LEU A 19 -3.57 0.50 5.87
C LEU A 19 -4.33 -0.62 6.57
N GLY A 20 -4.09 -0.84 7.86
CA GLY A 20 -4.84 -1.80 8.67
C GLY A 20 -6.32 -1.46 8.70
N TYR A 21 -6.68 -0.21 8.95
CA TYR A 21 -8.07 0.23 8.96
C TYR A 21 -8.74 0.04 7.60
N VAL A 22 -8.11 0.44 6.50
CA VAL A 22 -8.69 0.33 5.15
C VAL A 22 -8.85 -1.14 4.74
N ILE A 23 -7.83 -1.97 4.97
CA ILE A 23 -7.88 -3.40 4.66
C ILE A 23 -8.98 -4.08 5.48
N PHE A 24 -9.07 -3.80 6.79
CA PHE A 24 -10.11 -4.40 7.62
C PHE A 24 -11.51 -3.84 7.32
N ALA A 25 -11.67 -2.53 7.11
CA ALA A 25 -12.96 -1.96 6.77
C ALA A 25 -13.50 -2.51 5.45
N ALA A 26 -12.64 -2.64 4.43
CA ALA A 26 -13.03 -3.18 3.13
C ALA A 26 -13.21 -4.71 3.13
N ALA A 27 -12.28 -5.46 3.74
CA ALA A 27 -12.30 -6.91 3.69
C ALA A 27 -13.23 -7.53 4.75
N VAL A 28 -13.20 -7.04 6.00
CA VAL A 28 -13.95 -7.66 7.09
C VAL A 28 -15.41 -7.21 7.11
N GLY A 29 -15.68 -5.93 6.81
CA GLY A 29 -17.06 -5.42 6.73
C GLY A 29 -17.92 -6.13 5.67
N ALA A 30 -17.29 -6.62 4.59
CA ALA A 30 -17.99 -7.30 3.50
C ALA A 30 -18.06 -8.82 3.65
N PHE A 31 -17.06 -9.47 4.26
CA PHE A 31 -16.98 -10.93 4.29
C PHE A 31 -17.36 -11.57 5.63
N LEU A 32 -17.15 -10.88 6.78
CA LEU A 32 -17.36 -11.48 8.10
C LEU A 32 -17.96 -10.46 9.09
N PRO A 33 -19.28 -10.20 9.03
CA PRO A 33 -19.97 -9.36 10.02
C PRO A 33 -19.85 -9.91 11.46
N ALA A 34 -19.57 -11.20 11.61
CA ALA A 34 -19.32 -11.86 12.89
C ALA A 34 -18.13 -11.25 13.67
N ILE A 35 -17.18 -10.58 13.00
CA ILE A 35 -16.04 -9.97 13.69
C ILE A 35 -16.46 -8.74 14.53
N ASN A 36 -17.62 -8.14 14.23
CA ASN A 36 -18.20 -7.07 15.03
C ASN A 36 -18.74 -7.56 16.40
N THR A 37 -18.71 -8.85 16.72
CA THR A 37 -19.01 -9.30 18.08
C THR A 37 -17.89 -9.00 19.06
N VAL A 38 -16.66 -8.73 18.59
CA VAL A 38 -15.52 -8.39 19.45
C VAL A 38 -15.69 -6.99 20.08
N SER A 39 -16.40 -6.08 19.41
CA SER A 39 -16.75 -4.76 19.96
C SER A 39 -17.94 -4.80 20.90
N LYS A 40 -18.68 -5.92 21.00
CA LYS A 40 -19.83 -6.09 21.91
C LYS A 40 -19.53 -5.61 23.33
N PRO A 41 -18.53 -6.13 24.07
CA PRO A 41 -18.29 -5.70 25.46
C PRO A 41 -17.83 -4.24 25.61
N LEU A 42 -17.34 -3.60 24.54
CA LEU A 42 -16.84 -2.24 24.59
C LEU A 42 -17.91 -1.21 24.24
N VAL A 43 -18.78 -1.56 23.28
CA VAL A 43 -19.78 -0.64 22.71
C VAL A 43 -21.15 -0.87 23.33
N CYS A 44 -21.45 -2.08 23.83
CA CYS A 44 -22.74 -2.34 24.44
C CYS A 44 -22.81 -3.35 25.58
N ARG A 45 -23.57 -2.99 26.61
CA ARG A 45 -23.81 -3.85 27.79
C ARG A 45 -25.11 -4.67 27.70
N GLY A 46 -25.95 -4.40 26.69
CA GLY A 46 -27.26 -5.00 26.49
C GLY A 46 -27.33 -5.99 25.32
N GLU A 47 -28.51 -6.18 24.74
CA GLU A 47 -28.72 -7.12 23.64
C GLU A 47 -28.13 -6.58 22.34
N PHE A 48 -27.25 -7.38 21.73
CA PHE A 48 -26.53 -7.03 20.51
C PHE A 48 -27.17 -7.80 19.36
N GLU A 49 -27.82 -7.09 18.45
CA GLU A 49 -28.55 -7.67 17.33
C GLU A 49 -27.93 -7.22 16.02
N ILE A 50 -27.59 -8.18 15.16
CA ILE A 50 -27.03 -7.93 13.82
C ILE A 50 -28.12 -8.24 12.81
N GLU A 51 -28.74 -7.19 12.25
CA GLU A 51 -29.69 -7.37 11.15
C GLU A 51 -28.95 -7.30 9.82
N THR A 52 -29.02 -8.39 9.06
CA THR A 52 -28.53 -8.43 7.68
C THR A 52 -29.72 -8.25 6.75
N THR A 53 -29.90 -7.05 6.22
CA THR A 53 -30.98 -6.75 5.28
C THR A 53 -30.50 -6.90 3.85
N ARG A 54 -31.26 -7.67 3.06
CA ARG A 54 -31.02 -7.82 1.63
C ARG A 54 -31.84 -6.77 0.90
N TYR A 55 -31.19 -5.76 0.35
CA TYR A 55 -31.86 -4.69 -0.39
C TYR A 55 -31.63 -4.86 -1.90
N SER A 56 -32.66 -4.60 -2.71
CA SER A 56 -32.57 -4.67 -4.17
C SER A 56 -32.47 -3.27 -4.74
N TYR A 57 -31.29 -2.85 -5.19
CA TYR A 57 -31.08 -1.48 -5.72
C TYR A 57 -31.62 -1.32 -7.16
N LYS A 58 -31.71 -2.42 -7.92
CA LYS A 58 -32.33 -2.53 -9.24
C LYS A 58 -32.96 -3.93 -9.42
N PRO A 59 -33.99 -4.11 -10.27
CA PRO A 59 -34.50 -5.45 -10.57
C PRO A 59 -33.37 -6.34 -11.10
N GLY A 60 -33.07 -7.43 -10.38
CA GLY A 60 -31.98 -8.36 -10.69
C GLY A 60 -30.63 -8.07 -9.99
N GLN A 61 -30.49 -6.97 -9.23
CA GLN A 61 -29.29 -6.68 -8.43
C GLN A 61 -29.64 -6.63 -6.94
N PHE A 62 -28.94 -7.46 -6.16
CA PHE A 62 -29.10 -7.54 -4.70
C PHE A 62 -27.83 -7.01 -4.02
N GLY A 63 -28.01 -6.11 -3.06
CA GLY A 63 -27.01 -5.70 -2.10
C GLY A 63 -27.28 -6.33 -0.73
N TRP A 64 -26.23 -6.46 0.06
CA TRP A 64 -26.31 -6.85 1.47
C TRP A 64 -25.94 -5.64 2.31
N GLN A 65 -26.79 -5.30 3.27
CA GLN A 65 -26.52 -4.27 4.26
C GLN A 65 -26.52 -4.94 5.63
N HIS A 66 -25.49 -4.65 6.43
CA HIS A 66 -25.36 -5.14 7.80
C HIS A 66 -25.53 -3.95 8.73
N ASN A 67 -26.62 -3.92 9.49
CA ASN A 67 -26.86 -2.92 10.53
C ASN A 67 -26.64 -3.58 11.89
N VAL A 68 -25.96 -2.87 12.78
CA VAL A 68 -25.66 -3.33 14.13
C VAL A 68 -26.45 -2.49 15.11
N TYR A 69 -27.36 -3.14 15.83
CA TYR A 69 -28.20 -2.52 16.83
C TYR A 69 -27.78 -2.96 18.24
N CYS A 70 -27.95 -2.05 19.18
CA CYS A 70 -27.91 -2.39 20.58
C CYS A 70 -29.05 -1.71 21.34
N ASP A 71 -29.83 -2.51 22.07
CA ASP A 71 -31.03 -2.06 22.79
C ASP A 71 -31.94 -1.17 21.91
N GLY A 72 -32.08 -1.52 20.62
CA GLY A 72 -32.87 -0.79 19.63
C GLY A 72 -32.21 0.47 19.05
N LYS A 73 -30.99 0.82 19.46
CA LYS A 73 -30.22 1.97 18.94
C LYS A 73 -29.17 1.52 17.92
N ASP A 74 -29.13 2.20 16.78
CA ASP A 74 -28.12 1.96 15.75
C ASP A 74 -26.73 2.40 16.25
N ILE A 75 -25.80 1.44 16.30
CA ILE A 75 -24.40 1.62 16.70
C ILE A 75 -23.43 1.15 15.61
N THR A 76 -23.89 1.08 14.36
CA THR A 76 -23.09 0.58 13.23
C THR A 76 -21.79 1.38 13.05
N LEU A 77 -21.88 2.72 13.03
CA LEU A 77 -20.71 3.60 12.93
C LEU A 77 -19.71 3.44 14.09
N PRO A 78 -20.11 3.57 15.37
CA PRO A 78 -19.18 3.41 16.48
C PRO A 78 -18.64 1.98 16.57
N SER A 79 -19.44 0.96 16.22
CA SER A 79 -18.95 -0.42 16.17
C SER A 79 -17.82 -0.56 15.17
N ILE A 80 -18.01 -0.12 13.91
CA ILE A 80 -17.00 -0.21 12.84
C ILE A 80 -15.70 0.49 13.25
N LEU A 81 -15.81 1.70 13.81
CA LEU A 81 -14.66 2.50 14.23
C LEU A 81 -13.85 1.79 15.32
N VAL A 82 -14.53 1.25 16.34
CA VAL A 82 -13.89 0.53 17.45
C VAL A 82 -13.23 -0.77 16.96
N THR A 83 -13.93 -1.58 16.15
CA THR A 83 -13.31 -2.78 15.56
C THR A 83 -12.12 -2.42 14.69
N GLY A 84 -12.23 -1.42 13.82
CA GLY A 84 -11.15 -1.00 12.93
C GLY A 84 -9.92 -0.53 13.68
N MET A 85 -10.10 0.20 14.79
CA MET A 85 -9.00 0.62 15.66
C MET A 85 -8.34 -0.56 16.40
N PHE A 86 -9.12 -1.53 16.83
CA PHE A 86 -8.59 -2.71 17.52
C PHE A 86 -7.74 -3.58 16.58
N PHE A 87 -8.24 -3.84 15.37
CA PHE A 87 -7.51 -4.64 14.39
C PHE A 87 -6.28 -3.93 13.82
N SER A 88 -6.34 -2.60 13.65
CA SER A 88 -5.16 -1.84 13.22
C SER A 88 -4.04 -1.91 14.27
N LEU A 89 -4.39 -1.86 15.56
CA LEU A 89 -3.44 -2.02 16.66
C LEU A 89 -2.86 -3.43 16.73
N LEU A 90 -3.69 -4.46 16.50
CA LEU A 90 -3.21 -5.84 16.38
C LEU A 90 -2.25 -6.02 15.19
N CYS A 91 -2.58 -5.50 14.01
CA CYS A 91 -1.71 -5.54 12.85
C CYS A 91 -0.37 -4.85 13.12
N PHE A 92 -0.40 -3.67 13.77
CA PHE A 92 0.81 -2.99 14.18
C PHE A 92 1.65 -3.84 15.13
N ALA A 93 1.04 -4.44 16.15
CA ALA A 93 1.74 -5.34 17.08
C ALA A 93 2.36 -6.55 16.35
N VAL A 94 1.64 -7.16 15.41
CA VAL A 94 2.15 -8.27 14.59
C VAL A 94 3.35 -7.84 13.76
N ILE A 95 3.29 -6.65 13.13
CA ILE A 95 4.40 -6.10 12.35
C ILE A 95 5.63 -5.86 13.23
N LEU A 96 5.44 -5.31 14.44
CA LEU A 96 6.53 -5.09 15.40
C LEU A 96 7.19 -6.41 15.83
N ILE A 97 6.39 -7.45 16.08
CA ILE A 97 6.89 -8.77 16.49
C ILE A 97 7.58 -9.48 15.31
N ARG A 98 7.02 -9.38 14.10
CA ARG A 98 7.48 -10.13 12.93
C ARG A 98 8.67 -9.49 12.22
N PHE A 99 8.81 -8.18 12.34
CA PHE A 99 9.87 -7.39 11.69
C PHE A 99 10.57 -6.44 12.68
N PRO A 100 11.19 -6.97 13.77
CA PRO A 100 11.88 -6.12 14.74
C PRO A 100 13.05 -5.35 14.10
N GLY A 101 13.69 -5.93 13.07
CA GLY A 101 14.79 -5.30 12.33
C GLY A 101 14.39 -4.01 11.59
N PHE A 102 13.12 -3.87 11.24
CA PHE A 102 12.59 -2.68 10.56
C PHE A 102 12.67 -1.41 11.42
N ILE A 103 12.61 -1.58 12.75
CA ILE A 103 12.71 -0.48 13.71
C ILE A 103 14.18 -0.01 13.86
N PHE A 104 15.15 -0.90 13.61
CA PHE A 104 16.57 -0.65 13.89
C PHE A 104 17.41 -0.30 12.66
N HIS A 105 16.90 -0.54 11.45
CA HIS A 105 17.57 -0.25 10.18
C HIS A 105 16.64 0.46 9.17
N PRO A 106 16.44 1.80 9.30
CA PRO A 106 15.68 2.60 8.34
C PRO A 106 16.40 2.83 7.00
N GLU A 107 17.64 2.35 6.88
CA GLU A 107 18.57 2.64 5.78
C GLU A 107 18.18 1.91 4.48
N ASN A 108 17.45 0.79 4.60
CA ASN A 108 17.07 -0.06 3.46
C ASN A 108 15.70 0.32 2.85
N PHE A 109 14.97 1.27 3.43
CA PHE A 109 13.66 1.67 2.87
C PHE A 109 13.81 2.58 1.65
N GLY A 110 14.94 3.28 1.54
CA GLY A 110 15.30 4.04 0.34
C GLY A 110 15.58 3.14 -0.87
N GLU A 111 15.95 1.87 -0.65
CA GLU A 111 16.30 0.93 -1.72
C GLU A 111 15.05 0.50 -2.51
N LEU A 112 13.92 0.24 -1.85
CA LEU A 112 12.63 -0.06 -2.49
C LEU A 112 12.08 1.12 -3.33
N ALA A 113 12.30 2.36 -2.88
CA ALA A 113 11.93 3.56 -3.63
C ALA A 113 12.90 3.84 -4.79
N HIS A 114 14.19 3.52 -4.60
CA HIS A 114 15.20 3.60 -5.65
C HIS A 114 14.95 2.54 -6.73
N ASP A 115 14.43 1.37 -6.38
CA ASP A 115 14.16 0.29 -7.33
C ASP A 115 12.97 0.60 -8.24
N LEU A 116 11.90 1.23 -7.73
CA LEU A 116 10.80 1.73 -8.56
C LEU A 116 11.22 2.89 -9.47
N LYS A 117 12.14 3.73 -9.02
CA LYS A 117 12.70 4.83 -9.82
C LYS A 117 13.74 4.34 -10.83
N SER A 118 14.47 3.28 -10.50
CA SER A 118 15.43 2.57 -11.36
C SER A 118 14.71 1.76 -12.43
N ALA A 119 13.64 1.05 -12.08
CA ALA A 119 12.76 0.34 -13.01
C ALA A 119 12.10 1.30 -14.02
N LYS A 120 11.79 2.54 -13.62
CA LYS A 120 11.27 3.58 -14.53
C LYS A 120 12.36 4.26 -15.37
N LYS A 121 13.63 4.23 -14.95
CA LYS A 121 14.78 4.80 -15.69
C LYS A 121 15.45 3.79 -16.63
N SER A 122 15.20 2.49 -16.44
CA SER A 122 15.68 1.39 -17.29
C SER A 122 15.03 1.33 -18.69
N GLY A 123 14.16 2.28 -19.06
CA GLY A 123 13.52 2.34 -20.38
C GLY A 123 14.19 3.27 -21.39
N GLY A 124 15.21 4.03 -21.00
CA GLY A 124 15.94 4.92 -21.91
C GLY A 124 17.42 4.86 -21.61
N LYS A 125 18.18 4.15 -22.47
CA LYS A 125 19.65 4.16 -22.45
C LYS A 125 20.13 5.62 -22.39
N SER A 126 21.02 5.92 -21.45
CA SER A 126 21.60 7.27 -21.31
C SER A 126 22.30 7.68 -22.61
N SER A 127 22.29 8.96 -22.98
CA SER A 127 22.95 9.48 -24.19
C SER A 127 24.41 9.02 -24.33
N LEU A 128 25.14 8.91 -23.21
CA LEU A 128 26.51 8.39 -23.16
C LEU A 128 26.61 6.89 -23.50
N GLU A 129 25.61 6.11 -23.12
CA GLU A 129 25.53 4.67 -23.39
C GLU A 129 25.18 4.41 -24.86
N ARG A 130 24.30 5.24 -25.44
CA ARG A 130 24.00 5.24 -26.90
C ARG A 130 25.24 5.60 -27.73
N MET A 131 26.10 6.49 -27.23
CA MET A 131 27.38 6.79 -27.88
C MET A 131 28.39 5.64 -27.82
N ALA A 132 28.44 4.92 -26.70
CA ALA A 132 29.29 3.76 -26.55
C ALA A 132 28.87 2.62 -27.51
N GLU A 133 27.57 2.36 -27.63
CA GLU A 133 27.00 1.36 -28.54
C GLU A 133 27.21 1.74 -30.02
N LEU A 134 27.05 3.03 -30.39
CA LEU A 134 27.34 3.49 -31.75
C LEU A 134 28.82 3.34 -32.11
N LYS A 135 29.72 3.56 -31.16
CA LYS A 135 31.16 3.34 -31.37
C LYS A 135 31.45 1.85 -31.59
N GLU A 136 30.82 0.97 -30.82
CA GLU A 136 30.96 -0.48 -30.98
C GLU A 136 30.40 -0.98 -32.33
N MET A 137 29.26 -0.44 -32.79
CA MET A 137 28.70 -0.78 -34.10
C MET A 137 29.60 -0.34 -35.27
N ARG A 138 30.25 0.81 -35.15
CA ARG A 138 31.24 1.29 -36.12
C ARG A 138 32.48 0.40 -36.14
N ASP A 139 33.01 0.06 -34.96
CA ASP A 139 34.21 -0.78 -34.82
C ASP A 139 33.97 -2.21 -35.37
N LYS A 140 32.70 -2.65 -35.39
CA LYS A 140 32.27 -3.92 -36.03
C LYS A 140 31.94 -3.78 -37.52
N ASN A 141 32.17 -2.62 -38.15
CA ASN A 141 31.78 -2.30 -39.54
C ASN A 141 30.29 -2.51 -39.85
N LEU A 142 29.42 -2.42 -38.83
CA LEU A 142 27.98 -2.62 -39.00
C LEU A 142 27.27 -1.34 -39.48
N ILE A 143 27.92 -0.19 -39.39
CA ILE A 143 27.43 1.11 -39.84
C ILE A 143 28.52 1.85 -40.61
N SER A 144 28.10 2.70 -41.54
CA SER A 144 29.01 3.54 -42.31
C SER A 144 29.47 4.76 -41.51
N ASP A 145 30.66 5.31 -41.80
CA ASP A 145 31.20 6.50 -41.13
C ASP A 145 30.25 7.72 -41.25
N ALA A 146 29.51 7.81 -42.35
CA ALA A 146 28.54 8.87 -42.60
C ALA A 146 27.30 8.76 -41.71
N GLU A 147 26.86 7.55 -41.37
CA GLU A 147 25.74 7.32 -40.45
C GLU A 147 26.16 7.53 -38.99
N TYR A 148 27.38 7.12 -38.65
CA TYR A 148 27.94 7.31 -37.31
C TYR A 148 27.97 8.79 -36.90
N GLU A 149 28.50 9.68 -37.75
CA GLU A 149 28.58 11.11 -37.41
C GLU A 149 27.20 11.77 -37.34
N ARG A 150 26.23 11.37 -38.18
CA ARG A 150 24.85 11.90 -38.10
C ARG A 150 24.16 11.54 -36.79
N THR A 151 24.23 10.28 -36.37
CA THR A 151 23.58 9.83 -35.13
C THR A 151 24.31 10.36 -33.89
N LYS A 152 25.63 10.51 -33.95
CA LYS A 152 26.43 11.15 -32.90
C LYS A 152 26.04 12.62 -32.71
N ASP A 153 25.85 13.37 -33.80
CA ASP A 153 25.42 14.77 -33.74
C ASP A 153 23.98 14.92 -33.20
N GLU A 154 23.09 13.99 -33.54
CA GLU A 154 21.74 13.96 -32.97
C GLU A 154 21.76 13.70 -31.46
N ILE A 155 22.58 12.75 -31.00
CA ILE A 155 22.71 12.44 -29.57
C ILE A 155 23.40 13.59 -28.81
N MET A 156 24.34 14.31 -29.43
CA MET A 156 24.97 15.50 -28.82
C MET A 156 24.00 16.67 -28.66
N LYS A 157 22.94 16.76 -29.48
CA LYS A 157 21.89 17.79 -29.34
C LYS A 157 20.87 17.45 -28.25
N GLU A 158 20.74 16.18 -27.88
CA GLU A 158 19.86 15.72 -26.79
C GLU A 158 20.50 15.85 -25.40
N LEU A 159 21.79 16.22 -25.33
CA LEU A 159 22.61 16.36 -24.13
C LEU A 159 22.59 17.80 -23.61
#